data_AF-A0A424KPR3-F1
#
_entry.id   AF-A0A424KPR3-F1
#
_cell.length_a   1.000
_cell.length_b   1.000
_cell.length_c   1.000
_cell.angle_alpha   90.00
_cell.angle_beta   90.00
_cell.angle_gamma   90.00
#
_symmetry.space_group_name_H-M   'P 1'
#
loop_
_entity.id
_entity.type
_entity.pdbx_description
1 polymer ?
#
loop_
_entity_poly.entity_id
_entity_poly.type
_entity_poly.pdbx_seq_one_letter_code
_entity_poly.pdbx_strand_id
1 'polypeptide(L)'
;MRRNRVLLTSIASLAFASSTAAQSTADFVVDKGSTAVLTLKITVVTAIGESEDTDSTTQTVTGFATGNFDSSIPPFLAMELPSLEFDLGSGSVSYDLFCLPIFGCQELNVAVSNFVIQLDAGGASTTLDGPLAFFPDAPFVSSFDYEVTGDLVEISGSNVVPDFYSFGTDVFTGKGESVFLDNLFLQSFTFAFDPKKLPDLVNSVEIEAMIDLSNTSLSGILESTGGCPEDMNGDGTVNGADLGLLLAAWGTDGGDFNGDGTTNGADLGLLLAAWGTDC
;
A
#
# COMPACT_ATOMS: atom_id res chain seq x y z
N MET A 1 15.10 -54.97 -16.83
CA MET A 1 14.66 -53.63 -17.28
C MET A 1 13.33 -53.31 -16.60
N ARG A 2 13.36 -52.63 -15.46
CA ARG A 2 12.15 -52.12 -14.78
C ARG A 2 11.93 -50.68 -15.26
N ARG A 3 10.81 -50.42 -15.93
CA ARG A 3 10.40 -49.07 -16.35
C ARG A 3 9.80 -48.33 -15.15
N ASN A 4 10.48 -47.31 -14.64
CA ASN A 4 9.90 -46.35 -13.72
C ASN A 4 8.78 -45.57 -14.44
N ARG A 5 7.54 -45.68 -13.95
CA ARG A 5 6.46 -44.76 -14.30
C ARG A 5 6.53 -43.60 -13.31
N VAL A 6 6.94 -42.44 -13.80
CA VAL A 6 6.80 -41.17 -13.07
C VAL A 6 5.32 -40.82 -13.08
N LEU A 7 4.71 -40.74 -11.89
CA LEU A 7 3.38 -40.19 -11.70
C LEU A 7 3.52 -38.66 -11.82
N LEU A 8 3.07 -38.08 -12.94
CA LEU A 8 2.83 -36.64 -12.99
C LEU A 8 1.55 -36.36 -12.19
N THR A 9 1.71 -35.81 -10.99
CA THR A 9 0.62 -35.14 -10.28
C THR A 9 0.32 -33.83 -11.00
N SER A 10 -0.78 -33.81 -11.76
CA SER A 10 -1.36 -32.59 -12.30
C SER A 10 -1.69 -31.65 -11.15
N ILE A 11 -0.93 -30.57 -11.03
CA ILE A 11 -1.35 -29.39 -10.27
C ILE A 11 -2.56 -28.86 -11.04
N ALA A 12 -3.75 -28.99 -10.46
CA ALA A 12 -4.91 -28.29 -10.95
C ALA A 12 -4.66 -26.80 -10.68
N SER A 13 -4.15 -26.10 -11.69
CA SER A 13 -4.19 -24.64 -11.72
C SER A 13 -5.66 -24.26 -11.61
N LEU A 14 -6.08 -23.75 -10.44
CA LEU A 14 -7.29 -22.95 -10.35
C LEU A 14 -7.02 -21.70 -11.19
N ALA A 15 -7.35 -21.79 -12.48
CA ALA A 15 -7.61 -20.60 -13.26
C ALA A 15 -8.85 -19.97 -12.61
N PHE A 16 -8.67 -18.86 -11.90
CA PHE A 16 -9.76 -17.95 -11.64
C PHE A 16 -10.32 -17.60 -13.03
N ALA A 17 -11.55 -18.04 -13.30
CA ALA A 17 -12.30 -17.50 -14.40
C ALA A 17 -12.46 -16.02 -14.06
N SER A 18 -11.70 -15.16 -14.74
CA SER A 18 -11.91 -13.72 -14.76
C SER A 18 -13.31 -13.51 -15.34
N SER A 19 -14.31 -13.41 -14.47
CA SER A 19 -15.53 -12.72 -14.83
C SER A 19 -15.09 -11.30 -15.18
N THR A 20 -15.30 -10.92 -16.43
CA THR A 20 -15.17 -9.55 -16.93
C THR A 20 -16.26 -8.70 -16.27
N ALA A 21 -16.11 -8.42 -14.98
CA ALA A 21 -16.80 -7.32 -14.34
C ALA A 21 -16.00 -6.05 -14.66
N ALA A 22 -16.70 -4.94 -14.94
CA ALA A 22 -16.07 -3.64 -15.12
C ALA A 22 -15.16 -3.32 -13.92
N GLN A 23 -13.87 -3.21 -14.19
CA GLN A 23 -12.84 -2.96 -13.18
C GLN A 23 -12.50 -1.47 -13.20
N SER A 24 -12.49 -0.84 -12.02
CA SER A 24 -11.98 0.52 -11.87
C SER A 24 -10.53 0.47 -11.40
N THR A 25 -9.72 1.42 -11.86
CA THR A 25 -8.36 1.62 -11.39
C THR A 25 -8.19 3.03 -10.87
N ALA A 26 -7.26 3.25 -9.97
CA ALA A 26 -6.84 4.58 -9.59
C ALA A 26 -5.34 4.59 -9.32
N ASP A 27 -4.67 5.60 -9.86
CA ASP A 27 -3.34 5.97 -9.43
C ASP A 27 -3.48 6.99 -8.30
N PHE A 28 -2.85 6.66 -7.17
CA PHE A 28 -2.86 7.42 -5.94
C PHE A 28 -1.52 8.12 -5.74
N VAL A 29 -1.57 9.32 -5.18
CA VAL A 29 -0.40 10.05 -4.72
C VAL A 29 -0.58 10.39 -3.25
N VAL A 30 0.49 10.27 -2.47
CA VAL A 30 0.48 10.72 -1.07
C VAL A 30 0.17 12.21 -1.00
N ASP A 31 -0.82 12.57 -0.18
CA ASP A 31 -1.28 13.95 -0.07
C ASP A 31 -0.19 14.85 0.51
N LYS A 32 -0.08 16.04 -0.05
CA LYS A 32 0.94 17.01 0.37
C LYS A 32 0.78 17.35 1.86
N GLY A 33 1.88 17.19 2.60
CA GLY A 33 1.92 17.48 4.04
C GLY A 33 1.62 16.27 4.92
N SER A 34 1.39 15.10 4.32
CA SER A 34 1.33 13.83 5.03
C SER A 34 2.62 13.58 5.83
N THR A 35 2.46 13.03 7.03
CA THR A 35 3.57 12.67 7.91
C THR A 35 3.41 11.27 8.48
N ALA A 36 4.54 10.68 8.84
CA ALA A 36 4.62 9.44 9.59
C ALA A 36 5.49 9.64 10.83
N VAL A 37 5.11 8.99 11.93
CA VAL A 37 5.97 8.93 13.11
C VAL A 37 6.70 7.60 13.10
N LEU A 38 8.02 7.67 12.90
CA LEU A 38 8.90 6.53 13.04
C LEU A 38 9.36 6.44 14.49
N THR A 39 8.92 5.41 15.21
CA THR A 39 9.41 5.10 16.55
C THR A 39 10.30 3.88 16.49
N LEU A 40 11.52 4.01 16.99
CA LEU A 40 12.48 2.92 17.07
C LEU A 40 12.78 2.62 18.53
N LYS A 41 12.55 1.38 18.92
CA LYS A 41 12.99 0.84 20.21
C LYS A 41 14.22 -0.02 19.99
N ILE A 42 15.33 0.33 20.62
CA ILE A 42 16.53 -0.49 20.64
C ILE A 42 16.59 -1.28 21.96
N THR A 43 16.96 -2.55 21.86
CA THR A 43 17.24 -3.42 23.01
C THR A 43 18.62 -4.05 22.81
N VAL A 44 19.53 -3.80 23.74
CA VAL A 44 20.90 -4.31 23.73
C VAL A 44 21.11 -5.20 24.93
N VAL A 45 21.39 -6.48 24.68
CA VAL A 45 21.73 -7.44 25.73
C VAL A 45 23.23 -7.66 25.71
N THR A 46 23.88 -7.52 26.86
CA THR A 46 25.31 -7.77 27.06
C THR A 46 25.54 -8.82 28.13
N ALA A 47 26.78 -9.24 28.33
CA ALA A 47 27.15 -10.13 29.43
C ALA A 47 26.89 -9.52 30.82
N ILE A 48 26.75 -8.19 30.94
CA ILE A 48 26.58 -7.47 32.20
C ILE A 48 25.13 -7.05 32.49
N GLY A 49 24.24 -7.15 31.50
CA GLY A 49 22.85 -6.77 31.63
C GLY A 49 22.21 -6.37 30.30
N GLU A 50 20.93 -6.01 30.38
CA GLU A 50 20.11 -5.52 29.27
C GLU A 50 19.91 -4.01 29.42
N SER A 51 19.96 -3.29 28.31
CA SER A 51 19.61 -1.88 28.22
C SER A 51 18.66 -1.69 27.06
N GLU A 52 17.57 -0.99 27.28
CA GLU A 52 16.62 -0.61 26.24
C GLU A 52 16.45 0.90 26.24
N ASP A 53 16.21 1.46 25.07
CA ASP A 53 15.78 2.84 24.92
C ASP A 53 14.86 2.98 23.71
N THR A 54 14.06 4.04 23.67
CA THR A 54 13.08 4.28 22.61
C THR A 54 13.04 5.75 22.27
N ASP A 55 13.19 6.05 20.99
CA ASP A 55 13.08 7.40 20.48
C ASP A 55 12.26 7.41 19.19
N SER A 56 11.75 8.59 18.83
CA SER A 56 10.85 8.76 17.70
C SER A 56 11.16 10.02 16.92
N THR A 57 10.91 9.98 15.62
CA THR A 57 11.06 11.13 14.73
C THR A 57 9.89 11.21 13.76
N THR A 58 9.50 12.44 13.42
CA THR A 58 8.39 12.69 12.48
C THR A 58 8.95 13.01 11.11
N GLN A 59 8.54 12.20 10.14
CA GLN A 59 8.99 12.25 8.77
C GLN A 59 7.89 12.79 7.88
N THR A 60 8.27 13.61 6.89
CA THR A 60 7.35 13.90 5.78
C THR A 60 7.28 12.66 4.90
N VAL A 61 6.07 12.30 4.47
CA VAL A 61 5.85 11.15 3.60
C VAL A 61 5.54 11.64 2.20
N THR A 62 6.19 11.04 1.22
CA THR A 62 5.79 11.09 -0.18
C THR A 62 5.64 9.68 -0.71
N GLY A 63 5.06 9.52 -1.89
CA GLY A 63 4.85 8.18 -2.44
C GLY A 63 3.66 8.12 -3.37
N PHE A 64 3.37 6.90 -3.79
CA PHE A 64 2.29 6.61 -4.72
C PHE A 64 1.74 5.21 -4.47
N ALA A 65 0.57 4.94 -5.02
CA ALA A 65 0.04 3.59 -5.11
C ALA A 65 -0.74 3.44 -6.42
N THR A 66 -0.88 2.22 -6.91
CA THR A 66 -1.88 1.88 -7.92
C THR A 66 -2.89 0.96 -7.25
N GLY A 67 -4.17 1.26 -7.39
CA GLY A 67 -5.26 0.44 -6.88
C GLY A 67 -6.16 -0.06 -7.99
N ASN A 68 -6.50 -1.33 -7.95
CA ASN A 68 -7.47 -1.99 -8.81
C ASN A 68 -8.68 -2.37 -7.96
N PHE A 69 -9.89 -2.08 -8.44
CA PHE A 69 -11.15 -2.36 -7.74
C PHE A 69 -12.01 -3.28 -8.58
N ASP A 70 -12.59 -4.29 -7.94
CA ASP A 70 -13.39 -5.32 -8.62
C ASP A 70 -14.78 -4.87 -9.10
N SER A 71 -15.15 -3.63 -8.80
CA SER A 71 -16.40 -2.98 -9.21
C SER A 71 -16.12 -1.58 -9.72
N SER A 72 -16.79 -1.20 -10.81
CA SER A 72 -16.77 0.17 -11.33
C SER A 72 -17.59 1.16 -10.50
N ILE A 73 -18.51 0.65 -9.66
CA ILE A 73 -19.40 1.45 -8.82
C ILE A 73 -19.20 1.08 -7.33
N PRO A 74 -18.97 2.07 -6.44
CA PRO A 74 -18.92 1.84 -5.00
C PRO A 74 -20.26 1.32 -4.43
N PRO A 75 -20.25 0.53 -3.34
CA PRO A 75 -19.08 0.11 -2.57
C PRO A 75 -18.27 -0.96 -3.31
N PHE A 76 -16.95 -0.82 -3.29
CA PHE A 76 -16.03 -1.85 -3.80
C PHE A 76 -16.10 -3.10 -2.92
N LEU A 77 -15.94 -4.29 -3.50
CA LEU A 77 -15.99 -5.55 -2.75
C LEU A 77 -14.58 -6.12 -2.55
N ALA A 78 -13.65 -5.84 -3.46
CA ALA A 78 -12.25 -6.20 -3.38
C ALA A 78 -11.35 -5.12 -3.96
N MET A 79 -10.11 -5.12 -3.49
CA MET A 79 -9.05 -4.24 -3.94
C MET A 79 -7.76 -5.04 -4.14
N GLU A 80 -7.06 -4.74 -5.23
CA GLU A 80 -5.66 -5.09 -5.40
C GLU A 80 -4.81 -3.82 -5.37
N LEU A 81 -3.65 -3.91 -4.75
CA LEU A 81 -2.58 -2.91 -4.76
C LEU A 81 -1.38 -3.50 -5.49
N PRO A 82 -1.28 -3.38 -6.83
CA PRO A 82 -0.12 -3.83 -7.58
C PRO A 82 1.17 -3.12 -7.15
N SER A 83 1.07 -1.86 -6.74
CA SER A 83 2.18 -1.04 -6.28
C SER A 83 1.70 -0.13 -5.15
N LEU A 84 2.57 0.04 -4.17
CA LEU A 84 2.44 1.00 -3.08
C LEU A 84 3.86 1.34 -2.64
N GLU A 85 4.17 2.61 -2.52
CA GLU A 85 5.47 3.11 -2.09
C GLU A 85 5.27 4.28 -1.13
N PHE A 86 5.99 4.23 -0.01
CA PHE A 86 6.17 5.33 0.92
C PHE A 86 7.66 5.67 1.00
N ASP A 87 8.01 6.87 0.58
CA ASP A 87 9.30 7.50 0.85
C ASP A 87 9.18 8.33 2.14
N LEU A 88 9.88 7.87 3.18
CA LEU A 88 9.96 8.47 4.51
C LEU A 88 11.19 9.38 4.66
N GLY A 89 11.99 9.54 3.61
CA GLY A 89 13.13 10.45 3.55
C GLY A 89 14.26 10.09 4.52
N SER A 90 14.63 11.06 5.37
CA SER A 90 15.77 10.93 6.30
C SER A 90 15.43 11.41 7.70
N GLY A 91 15.80 10.65 8.72
CA GLY A 91 15.49 10.94 10.12
C GLY A 91 16.64 10.51 11.02
N SER A 92 16.65 11.00 12.25
CA SER A 92 17.62 10.60 13.27
C SER A 92 16.91 10.33 14.57
N VAL A 93 17.41 9.32 15.28
CA VAL A 93 17.01 8.99 16.65
C VAL A 93 18.26 8.87 17.52
N SER A 94 18.12 9.21 18.79
CA SER A 94 19.20 9.20 19.78
C SER A 94 18.83 8.28 20.93
N TYR A 95 19.79 7.49 21.38
CA TYR A 95 19.60 6.53 22.47
C TYR A 95 20.61 6.73 23.59
N ASP A 96 20.13 6.60 24.83
CA ASP A 96 20.90 6.61 26.06
C ASP A 96 20.96 5.20 26.65
N LEU A 97 22.08 4.50 26.42
CA LEU A 97 22.25 3.10 26.84
C LEU A 97 23.14 2.97 28.09
N PHE A 98 22.90 1.93 28.88
CA PHE A 98 23.73 1.55 30.04
C PHE A 98 24.05 2.71 30.99
N CYS A 99 23.05 3.53 31.33
CA CYS A 99 23.19 4.69 32.21
C CYS A 99 23.68 4.33 33.62
N LEU A 100 24.84 4.86 34.03
CA LEU A 100 25.42 4.66 35.36
C LEU A 100 25.41 5.97 36.18
N PRO A 101 25.10 5.93 37.49
CA PRO A 101 24.93 7.14 38.32
C PRO A 101 26.12 8.12 38.37
N ILE A 102 27.34 7.66 38.06
CA ILE A 102 28.57 8.48 38.10
C ILE A 102 29.16 8.70 36.71
N PHE A 103 28.89 7.81 35.76
CA PHE A 103 29.54 7.80 34.44
C PHE A 103 28.64 8.32 33.31
N GLY A 104 27.37 8.61 33.59
CA GLY A 104 26.42 9.01 32.55
C GLY A 104 25.92 7.81 31.73
N CYS A 105 25.25 8.11 30.62
CA CYS A 105 24.79 7.14 29.64
C CYS A 105 25.81 7.02 28.50
N GLN A 106 25.77 5.90 27.79
CA GLN A 106 26.45 5.75 26.51
C GLN A 106 25.50 6.22 25.43
N GLU A 107 25.88 7.29 24.75
CA GLU A 107 25.07 7.87 23.68
C GLU A 107 25.28 7.10 22.36
N LEU A 108 24.17 6.81 21.69
CA LEU A 108 24.14 6.21 20.37
C LEU A 108 23.15 6.97 19.49
N ASN A 109 23.63 7.57 18.42
CA ASN A 109 22.84 8.27 17.42
C ASN A 109 22.72 7.41 16.17
N VAL A 110 21.50 7.19 15.71
CA VAL A 110 21.21 6.48 14.47
C VAL A 110 20.53 7.44 13.51
N ALA A 111 21.22 7.78 12.43
CA ALA A 111 20.65 8.49 11.30
C ALA A 111 20.28 7.49 10.21
N VAL A 112 19.10 7.68 9.63
CA VAL A 112 18.58 6.91 8.50
C VAL A 112 18.32 7.89 7.35
N SER A 113 18.63 7.50 6.13
CA SER A 113 18.32 8.28 4.92
C SER A 113 17.86 7.37 3.78
N ASN A 114 17.21 7.99 2.78
CA ASN A 114 16.62 7.28 1.64
C ASN A 114 15.71 6.13 2.08
N PHE A 115 14.93 6.34 3.15
CA PHE A 115 14.09 5.30 3.71
C PHE A 115 12.82 5.15 2.89
N VAL A 116 12.74 4.07 2.11
CA VAL A 116 11.60 3.71 1.28
C VAL A 116 11.01 2.39 1.75
N ILE A 117 9.69 2.31 1.77
CA ILE A 117 8.92 1.09 2.02
C ILE A 117 7.98 0.91 0.85
N GLN A 118 8.10 -0.20 0.15
CA GLN A 118 7.26 -0.48 -1.02
C GLN A 118 6.76 -1.91 -1.04
N LEU A 119 5.64 -2.17 -1.71
CA LEU A 119 5.22 -3.54 -1.98
C LEU A 119 6.22 -4.23 -2.94
N ASP A 120 6.49 -5.50 -2.69
CA ASP A 120 7.30 -6.34 -3.58
C ASP A 120 6.53 -6.69 -4.87
N ALA A 121 7.25 -7.22 -5.84
CA ALA A 121 6.70 -7.72 -7.09
C ALA A 121 5.56 -8.72 -6.82
N GLY A 122 4.36 -8.39 -7.34
CA GLY A 122 3.14 -9.17 -7.14
C GLY A 122 2.07 -8.42 -6.35
N GLY A 123 2.45 -7.35 -5.64
CA GLY A 123 1.51 -6.50 -4.92
C GLY A 123 0.78 -7.24 -3.80
N ALA A 124 -0.37 -6.70 -3.39
CA ALA A 124 -1.24 -7.31 -2.40
C ALA A 124 -2.71 -7.23 -2.84
N SER A 125 -3.56 -8.15 -2.40
CA SER A 125 -4.99 -8.12 -2.69
C SER A 125 -5.81 -8.52 -1.47
N THR A 126 -7.01 -7.96 -1.36
CA THR A 126 -7.93 -8.24 -0.26
C THR A 126 -9.38 -7.96 -0.62
N THR A 127 -10.30 -8.44 0.20
CA THR A 127 -11.72 -8.07 0.17
C THR A 127 -11.96 -6.91 1.13
N LEU A 128 -12.87 -5.99 0.79
CA LEU A 128 -13.25 -4.91 1.70
C LEU A 128 -14.31 -5.38 2.72
N ASP A 129 -14.14 -4.98 3.97
CA ASP A 129 -15.18 -5.06 5.01
C ASP A 129 -15.64 -3.65 5.38
N GLY A 130 -16.73 -3.21 4.75
CA GLY A 130 -17.08 -1.79 4.76
C GLY A 130 -16.02 -0.97 4.02
N PRO A 131 -15.45 0.09 4.62
CA PRO A 131 -14.36 0.84 4.00
C PRO A 131 -12.99 0.16 4.13
N LEU A 132 -12.84 -0.80 5.04
CA LEU A 132 -11.53 -1.33 5.42
C LEU A 132 -11.01 -2.32 4.38
N ALA A 133 -9.85 -2.01 3.80
CA ALA A 133 -9.01 -2.94 3.07
C ALA A 133 -7.85 -3.41 3.98
N PHE A 134 -7.94 -4.65 4.45
CA PHE A 134 -6.94 -5.26 5.35
C PHE A 134 -6.14 -6.35 4.62
N PHE A 135 -4.82 -6.17 4.53
CA PHE A 135 -3.88 -7.08 3.89
C PHE A 135 -3.06 -7.79 4.99
N PRO A 136 -3.41 -9.02 5.40
CA PRO A 136 -2.78 -9.68 6.54
C PRO A 136 -1.29 -9.99 6.32
N ASP A 137 -0.92 -10.33 5.09
CA ASP A 137 0.41 -10.81 4.70
C ASP A 137 0.89 -10.07 3.45
N ALA A 138 0.95 -8.74 3.51
CA ALA A 138 1.40 -7.93 2.37
C ALA A 138 2.94 -8.03 2.22
N PRO A 139 3.46 -8.36 1.02
CA PRO A 139 4.90 -8.47 0.81
C PRO A 139 5.50 -7.07 0.66
N PHE A 140 6.32 -6.65 1.61
CA PHE A 140 7.01 -5.37 1.56
C PHE A 140 8.51 -5.55 1.40
N VAL A 141 9.13 -4.58 0.73
CA VAL A 141 10.57 -4.39 0.67
C VAL A 141 10.87 -3.02 1.24
N SER A 142 11.61 -2.99 2.34
CA SER A 142 12.12 -1.76 2.94
C SER A 142 13.57 -1.55 2.53
N SER A 143 13.92 -0.36 2.07
CA SER A 143 15.31 0.01 1.76
C SER A 143 15.69 1.30 2.45
N PHE A 144 16.89 1.35 3.03
CA PHE A 144 17.39 2.53 3.72
C PHE A 144 18.92 2.51 3.84
N ASP A 145 19.48 3.71 3.87
CA ASP A 145 20.86 3.96 4.29
C ASP A 145 20.87 4.31 5.77
N TYR A 146 21.91 3.86 6.49
CA TYR A 146 22.05 4.14 7.90
C TYR A 146 23.47 4.58 8.26
N GLU A 147 23.55 5.44 9.26
CA GLU A 147 24.78 5.87 9.92
C GLU A 147 24.56 5.83 11.42
N VAL A 148 25.37 5.05 12.11
CA VAL A 148 25.36 4.93 13.56
C VAL A 148 26.63 5.55 14.09
N THR A 149 26.48 6.54 14.96
CA THR A 149 27.58 7.22 15.64
C THR A 149 27.35 7.15 17.13
N GLY A 150 28.42 7.04 17.91
CA GLY A 150 28.33 7.02 19.36
C GLY A 150 29.71 6.98 19.97
N ASP A 151 29.77 6.91 21.30
CA ASP A 151 31.03 6.97 22.04
C ASP A 151 32.03 5.88 21.65
N LEU A 152 31.54 4.74 21.14
CA LEU A 152 32.34 3.53 20.92
C LEU A 152 32.17 2.91 19.53
N VAL A 153 31.31 3.49 18.68
CA VAL A 153 30.98 2.89 17.38
C VAL A 153 30.72 3.96 16.32
N GLU A 154 31.27 3.72 15.15
CA GLU A 154 31.00 4.49 13.94
C GLU A 154 30.84 3.49 12.80
N ILE A 155 29.61 3.25 12.38
CA ILE A 155 29.29 2.33 11.29
C ILE A 155 28.28 2.97 10.35
N SER A 156 28.42 2.70 9.06
CA SER A 156 27.44 3.10 8.06
C SER A 156 27.24 1.99 7.04
N GLY A 157 26.10 2.02 6.36
CA GLY A 157 25.76 1.04 5.34
C GLY A 157 24.39 1.28 4.74
N SER A 158 23.96 0.31 3.96
CA SER A 158 22.64 0.28 3.32
C SER A 158 22.04 -1.09 3.52
N ASN A 159 20.73 -1.15 3.73
CA ASN A 159 20.00 -2.41 3.84
C ASN A 159 18.80 -2.43 2.89
N VAL A 160 18.46 -3.63 2.45
CA VAL A 160 17.20 -3.95 1.76
C VAL A 160 16.63 -5.16 2.47
N VAL A 161 15.44 -5.02 3.04
CA VAL A 161 14.80 -6.03 3.87
C VAL A 161 13.44 -6.39 3.28
N PRO A 162 13.34 -7.52 2.56
CA PRO A 162 12.05 -8.08 2.16
C PRO A 162 11.41 -8.82 3.35
N ASP A 163 10.14 -8.56 3.61
CA ASP A 163 9.36 -9.26 4.65
C ASP A 163 7.85 -9.18 4.38
N PHE A 164 7.06 -9.83 5.23
CA PHE A 164 5.59 -9.81 5.17
C PHE A 164 5.03 -9.11 6.40
N TYR A 165 4.21 -8.09 6.18
CA TYR A 165 3.57 -7.34 7.25
C TYR A 165 2.07 -7.24 7.04
N SER A 166 1.31 -7.21 8.13
CA SER A 166 -0.07 -6.74 8.05
C SER A 166 -0.10 -5.25 7.74
N PHE A 167 -0.86 -4.88 6.72
CA PHE A 167 -1.10 -3.51 6.28
C PHE A 167 -2.59 -3.30 6.07
N GLY A 168 -3.05 -2.06 6.19
CA GLY A 168 -4.37 -1.73 5.71
C GLY A 168 -4.68 -0.26 5.76
N THR A 169 -5.82 0.06 5.19
CA THR A 169 -6.27 1.41 4.92
C THR A 169 -7.79 1.38 4.76
N ASP A 170 -8.43 2.50 5.06
CA ASP A 170 -9.82 2.69 4.70
C ASP A 170 -9.90 3.33 3.30
N VAL A 171 -10.80 2.80 2.47
CA VAL A 171 -11.06 3.24 1.10
C VAL A 171 -12.36 4.05 1.07
N PHE A 172 -12.27 5.30 0.62
CA PHE A 172 -13.43 6.19 0.52
C PHE A 172 -13.55 6.83 -0.85
N THR A 173 -14.78 7.09 -1.28
CA THR A 173 -15.07 7.89 -2.48
C THR A 173 -15.60 9.27 -2.10
N GLY A 174 -15.09 10.30 -2.77
CA GLY A 174 -15.51 11.69 -2.61
C GLY A 174 -16.60 12.11 -3.61
N LYS A 175 -16.62 13.41 -3.91
CA LYS A 175 -17.46 13.94 -4.99
C LYS A 175 -16.83 13.64 -6.35
N GLY A 176 -17.65 13.25 -7.32
CA GLY A 176 -17.17 12.85 -8.64
C GLY A 176 -16.38 11.54 -8.55
N GLU A 177 -15.24 11.48 -9.25
CA GLU A 177 -14.42 10.28 -9.38
C GLU A 177 -13.28 10.21 -8.34
N SER A 178 -13.25 11.10 -7.34
CA SER A 178 -12.19 11.08 -6.33
C SER A 178 -12.29 9.86 -5.42
N VAL A 179 -11.15 9.20 -5.20
CA VAL A 179 -10.99 8.11 -4.25
C VAL A 179 -9.83 8.40 -3.31
N PHE A 180 -9.94 7.95 -2.07
CA PHE A 180 -8.99 8.22 -1.00
C PHE A 180 -8.63 6.93 -0.28
N LEU A 181 -7.36 6.83 0.10
CA LEU A 181 -6.85 5.87 1.06
C LEU A 181 -6.45 6.67 2.30
N ASP A 182 -7.09 6.41 3.44
CA ASP A 182 -6.73 7.03 4.71
C ASP A 182 -6.67 5.99 5.84
N ASN A 183 -6.48 6.46 7.07
CA ASN A 183 -6.41 5.63 8.27
C ASN A 183 -5.43 4.45 8.10
N LEU A 184 -4.29 4.76 7.48
CA LEU A 184 -3.29 3.76 7.14
C LEU A 184 -2.67 3.20 8.41
N PHE A 185 -2.52 1.87 8.45
CA PHE A 185 -1.78 1.20 9.50
C PHE A 185 -0.78 0.20 8.89
N LEU A 186 0.34 0.03 9.58
CA LEU A 186 1.36 -0.97 9.27
C LEU A 186 1.76 -1.67 10.55
N GLN A 187 1.88 -2.99 10.51
CA GLN A 187 2.37 -3.79 11.63
C GLN A 187 3.80 -3.37 12.01
N SER A 188 4.12 -3.36 13.31
CA SER A 188 5.51 -3.20 13.74
C SER A 188 6.36 -4.40 13.34
N PHE A 189 7.64 -4.16 13.16
CA PHE A 189 8.59 -5.20 12.78
C PHE A 189 9.88 -5.08 13.55
N THR A 190 10.55 -6.22 13.74
CA THR A 190 11.76 -6.32 14.55
C THR A 190 12.92 -6.81 13.72
N PHE A 191 14.03 -6.09 13.76
CA PHE A 191 15.29 -6.52 13.18
C PHE A 191 16.25 -6.95 14.29
N ALA A 192 16.80 -8.15 14.14
CA ALA A 192 17.89 -8.63 14.99
C ALA A 192 19.19 -8.68 14.19
N PHE A 193 20.27 -8.20 14.80
CA PHE A 193 21.60 -8.29 14.19
C PHE A 193 22.21 -9.68 14.39
N ASP A 194 22.97 -10.17 13.40
CA ASP A 194 23.71 -11.44 13.53
C ASP A 194 24.69 -11.35 14.72
N PRO A 195 24.53 -12.18 15.76
CA PRO A 195 25.39 -12.13 16.94
C PRO A 195 26.88 -12.29 16.62
N LYS A 196 27.24 -12.94 15.50
CA LYS A 196 28.64 -13.09 15.08
C LYS A 196 29.27 -11.80 14.57
N LYS A 197 28.45 -10.82 14.19
CA LYS A 197 28.88 -9.49 13.74
C LYS A 197 28.87 -8.46 14.87
N LEU A 198 28.39 -8.84 16.05
CA LEU A 198 28.39 -8.00 17.23
C LEU A 198 29.74 -8.05 17.96
N PRO A 199 30.12 -6.99 18.69
CA PRO A 199 31.32 -7.00 19.54
C PRO A 199 31.28 -8.12 20.59
N ASP A 200 32.44 -8.62 21.01
CA ASP A 200 32.62 -9.80 21.89
C ASP A 200 31.86 -9.77 23.25
N LEU A 201 31.34 -8.62 23.67
CA LEU A 201 30.60 -8.43 24.92
C LEU A 201 29.09 -8.17 24.73
N VAL A 202 28.63 -8.08 23.48
CA VAL A 202 27.23 -7.84 23.10
C VAL A 202 26.63 -9.16 22.63
N ASN A 203 25.60 -9.63 23.32
CA ASN A 203 24.91 -10.90 23.05
C ASN A 203 23.89 -10.75 21.92
N SER A 204 23.08 -9.69 21.98
CA SER A 204 22.08 -9.37 20.96
C SER A 204 21.82 -7.86 20.90
N VAL A 205 21.47 -7.41 19.70
CA VAL A 205 20.89 -6.10 19.43
C VAL A 205 19.62 -6.35 18.65
N GLU A 206 18.50 -5.86 19.17
CA GLU A 206 17.19 -5.92 18.54
C GLU A 206 16.67 -4.49 18.37
N ILE A 207 16.11 -4.20 17.20
CA ILE A 207 15.45 -2.94 16.89
C ILE A 207 14.01 -3.26 16.51
N GLU A 208 13.06 -2.79 17.31
CA GLU A 208 11.65 -2.77 16.94
C GLU A 208 11.32 -1.43 16.29
N ALA A 209 10.81 -1.48 15.07
CA ALA A 209 10.35 -0.33 14.32
C ALA A 209 8.83 -0.30 14.27
N MET A 210 8.26 0.83 14.68
CA MET A 210 6.85 1.14 14.62
C MET A 210 6.68 2.37 13.73
N ILE A 211 5.87 2.24 12.67
CA ILE A 211 5.62 3.33 11.73
C ILE A 211 4.14 3.69 11.83
N ASP A 212 3.88 4.84 12.43
CA ASP A 212 2.54 5.39 12.53
C ASP A 212 2.23 6.21 11.27
N LEU A 213 1.38 5.66 10.41
CA LEU A 213 0.91 6.28 9.16
C LEU A 213 -0.45 6.99 9.35
N SER A 214 -0.94 7.20 10.57
CA SER A 214 -2.25 7.79 10.83
C SER A 214 -2.42 9.23 10.30
N ASN A 215 -1.31 9.95 10.09
CA ASN A 215 -1.30 11.29 9.46
C ASN A 215 -0.89 11.25 7.99
N THR A 216 -0.97 10.08 7.35
CA THR A 216 -0.75 9.90 5.92
C THR A 216 -2.08 9.59 5.25
N SER A 217 -2.31 10.21 4.10
CA SER A 217 -3.43 9.89 3.21
C SER A 217 -2.95 9.89 1.77
N LEU A 218 -3.63 9.13 0.92
CA LEU A 218 -3.42 9.17 -0.52
C LEU A 218 -4.72 9.53 -1.21
N SER A 219 -4.62 10.32 -2.27
CA SER A 219 -5.75 10.66 -3.13
C SER A 219 -5.47 10.24 -4.57
N GLY A 220 -6.52 9.77 -5.23
CA GLY A 220 -6.50 9.34 -6.62
C GLY A 220 -7.80 9.71 -7.32
N ILE A 221 -7.81 9.48 -8.63
CA ILE A 221 -9.00 9.59 -9.47
C ILE A 221 -9.32 8.19 -9.98
N LEU A 222 -10.57 7.75 -9.80
CA LEU A 222 -11.06 6.50 -10.35
C LEU A 222 -11.19 6.63 -11.86
N GLU A 223 -10.32 5.92 -12.55
CA GLU A 223 -10.46 5.64 -13.96
C GLU A 223 -11.25 4.34 -14.09
N SER A 224 -12.48 4.43 -14.60
CA SER A 224 -13.20 3.22 -15.01
C SER A 224 -12.49 2.66 -16.25
N THR A 225 -11.68 1.61 -16.07
CA THR A 225 -11.00 0.95 -17.18
C THR A 225 -11.92 0.05 -18.01
N GLY A 226 -13.23 0.09 -17.78
CA GLY A 226 -14.18 -0.70 -18.56
C GLY A 226 -15.60 -0.15 -18.54
N GLY A 227 -15.83 1.00 -19.16
CA GLY A 227 -17.16 1.49 -19.43
C GLY A 227 -17.11 2.87 -20.06
N CYS A 228 -17.35 2.94 -21.36
CA CYS A 228 -17.86 4.16 -21.96
C CYS A 228 -19.16 4.50 -21.19
N PRO A 229 -19.44 5.74 -20.74
CA PRO A 229 -20.71 6.07 -20.08
C PRO A 229 -21.94 5.56 -20.84
N GLU A 230 -21.79 5.43 -22.16
CA GLU A 230 -22.74 4.90 -23.11
C GLU A 230 -22.99 3.38 -23.02
N ASP A 231 -22.15 2.60 -22.32
CA ASP A 231 -22.35 1.19 -21.95
C ASP A 231 -23.14 1.11 -20.64
N MET A 232 -24.45 1.33 -20.76
CA MET A 232 -25.37 1.44 -19.63
C MET A 232 -25.69 0.09 -18.98
N ASN A 233 -25.51 -1.02 -19.71
CA ASN A 233 -25.76 -2.35 -19.17
C ASN A 233 -24.47 -3.02 -18.63
N GLY A 234 -23.30 -2.43 -18.88
CA GLY A 234 -22.00 -2.90 -18.45
C GLY A 234 -21.58 -4.21 -19.12
N ASP A 235 -22.05 -4.46 -20.36
CA ASP A 235 -21.72 -5.67 -21.13
C ASP A 235 -20.41 -5.56 -21.91
N GLY A 236 -19.77 -4.39 -21.87
CA GLY A 236 -18.50 -4.09 -22.51
C GLY A 236 -18.64 -3.69 -23.98
N THR A 237 -19.84 -3.41 -24.48
CA THR A 237 -20.03 -2.98 -25.86
C THR A 237 -21.21 -2.03 -25.98
N VAL A 238 -20.97 -0.78 -26.39
CA VAL A 238 -22.06 0.18 -26.62
C VAL A 238 -22.91 -0.26 -27.81
N ASN A 239 -24.12 -0.75 -27.53
CA ASN A 239 -24.98 -1.36 -28.53
C ASN A 239 -26.47 -1.05 -28.33
N GLY A 240 -27.32 -1.83 -28.99
CA GLY A 240 -28.78 -1.65 -28.92
C GLY A 240 -29.37 -1.88 -27.53
N ALA A 241 -28.70 -2.64 -26.67
CA ALA A 241 -29.10 -2.83 -25.29
C ALA A 241 -28.99 -1.52 -24.50
N ASP A 242 -27.88 -0.80 -24.65
CA ASP A 242 -27.66 0.49 -23.98
C ASP A 242 -28.57 1.58 -24.50
N LEU A 243 -28.80 1.61 -25.82
CA LEU A 243 -29.81 2.49 -26.40
C LEU A 243 -31.21 2.22 -25.80
N GLY A 244 -31.54 0.95 -25.54
CA GLY A 244 -32.78 0.57 -24.86
C GLY A 244 -32.87 1.17 -23.46
N LEU A 245 -31.78 1.15 -22.71
CA LEU A 245 -31.68 1.74 -21.37
C LEU A 245 -31.75 3.28 -21.41
N LEU A 246 -31.05 3.91 -22.35
CA LEU A 246 -31.09 5.37 -22.55
C LEU A 246 -32.52 5.84 -22.84
N LEU A 247 -33.24 5.15 -23.73
CA LEU A 247 -34.62 5.49 -24.06
C LEU A 247 -35.58 5.22 -22.90
N ALA A 248 -35.29 4.24 -22.04
CA ALA A 248 -36.06 4.02 -20.81
C ALA A 248 -35.84 5.14 -19.78
N ALA A 249 -34.65 5.75 -19.77
CA ALA A 249 -34.28 6.87 -18.90
C ALA A 249 -34.65 8.26 -19.48
N TRP A 250 -35.38 8.32 -20.60
CA TRP A 250 -35.65 9.59 -21.29
C TRP A 250 -36.34 10.63 -20.40
N GLY A 251 -35.77 11.83 -20.33
CA GLY A 251 -36.26 12.92 -19.48
C GLY A 251 -35.94 12.78 -17.98
N THR A 252 -35.05 11.85 -17.61
CA THR A 252 -34.49 11.68 -16.26
C THR A 252 -32.98 11.93 -16.26
N ASP A 253 -32.29 11.83 -15.13
CA ASP A 253 -30.82 11.91 -15.05
C ASP A 253 -30.12 10.55 -15.31
N GLY A 254 -30.88 9.48 -15.51
CA GLY A 254 -30.36 8.09 -15.59
C GLY A 254 -29.52 7.76 -16.83
N GLY A 255 -29.41 8.66 -17.80
CA GLY A 255 -28.55 8.54 -18.98
C GLY A 255 -28.09 9.93 -19.46
N ASP A 256 -27.80 10.81 -18.52
CA ASP A 256 -27.29 12.17 -18.76
C ASP A 256 -25.76 12.13 -18.92
N PHE A 257 -25.32 11.86 -20.15
CA PHE A 257 -23.88 11.73 -20.47
C PHE A 257 -23.19 13.08 -20.62
N ASN A 258 -23.95 14.16 -20.87
CA ASN A 258 -23.40 15.50 -21.02
C ASN A 258 -23.44 16.36 -19.74
N GLY A 259 -24.14 15.88 -18.70
CA GLY A 259 -24.27 16.52 -17.39
C GLY A 259 -25.22 17.72 -17.33
N ASP A 260 -26.19 17.82 -18.24
CA ASP A 260 -27.15 18.95 -18.30
C ASP A 260 -28.39 18.77 -17.39
N GLY A 261 -28.47 17.64 -16.71
CA GLY A 261 -29.53 17.27 -15.78
C GLY A 261 -30.72 16.54 -16.42
N THR A 262 -30.66 16.16 -17.71
CA THR A 262 -31.72 15.38 -18.36
C THR A 262 -31.26 14.59 -19.59
N THR A 263 -31.58 13.30 -19.65
CA THR A 263 -31.42 12.44 -20.84
C THR A 263 -32.29 12.91 -21.98
N ASN A 264 -31.65 13.38 -23.05
CA ASN A 264 -32.30 13.91 -24.23
C ASN A 264 -31.55 13.58 -25.54
N GLY A 265 -31.86 14.29 -26.61
CA GLY A 265 -31.25 14.07 -27.93
C GLY A 265 -29.73 14.31 -27.95
N ALA A 266 -29.20 15.11 -27.03
CA ALA A 266 -27.76 15.34 -26.89
C ALA A 266 -27.05 14.07 -26.37
N ASP A 267 -27.59 13.41 -25.34
CA ASP A 267 -27.04 12.16 -24.78
C ASP A 267 -27.18 11.00 -25.76
N LEU A 268 -28.29 10.94 -26.50
CA LEU A 268 -28.42 10.01 -27.62
C LEU A 268 -27.33 10.23 -28.68
N GLY A 269 -26.95 11.48 -28.93
CA GLY A 269 -25.84 11.82 -29.82
C GLY A 269 -24.50 11.28 -29.32
N LEU A 270 -24.25 11.32 -28.01
CA LEU A 270 -23.07 10.76 -27.37
C LEU A 270 -23.07 9.22 -27.44
N LEU A 271 -24.20 8.58 -27.13
CA LEU A 271 -24.38 7.12 -27.30
C LEU A 271 -24.06 6.65 -28.71
N LEU A 272 -24.63 7.34 -29.71
CA LEU A 272 -24.41 6.98 -31.11
C LEU A 272 -22.98 7.27 -31.59
N ALA A 273 -22.30 8.25 -30.98
CA ALA A 273 -20.89 8.52 -31.27
C ALA A 273 -19.98 7.39 -30.74
N ALA A 274 -20.35 6.77 -29.63
CA ALA A 274 -19.69 5.59 -29.07
C ALA A 274 -20.20 4.26 -29.65
N TRP A 275 -21.07 4.25 -30.65
CA TRP A 275 -21.71 3.02 -31.11
C TRP A 275 -20.71 1.95 -31.60
N GLY A 276 -20.79 0.77 -31.01
CA GLY A 276 -19.95 -0.38 -31.35
C GLY A 276 -18.50 -0.25 -30.87
N THR A 277 -18.20 0.67 -29.95
CA THR A 277 -16.93 0.67 -29.23
C THR A 277 -16.97 -0.38 -28.13
N ASP A 278 -15.88 -1.13 -28.02
CA ASP A 278 -15.65 -2.04 -26.90
C ASP A 278 -15.12 -1.24 -25.71
N CYS A 279 -15.68 -1.53 -24.54
CA CYS A 279 -15.34 -1.01 -23.23
C CYS A 279 -15.21 -2.24 -22.29
#